data_AF-X0YZD7-F1
#
_entry.id   AF-X0YZD7-F1
#
_cell.length_a   1.000
_cell.length_b   1.000
_cell.length_c   1.000
_cell.angle_alpha   90.00
_cell.angle_beta   90.00
_cell.angle_gamma   90.00
#
_symmetry.space_group_name_H-M   'P 1'
#
loop_
_entity.id
_entity.type
_entity.pdbx_description
1 polymer ?
#
loop_
_entity_poly.entity_id
_entity_poly.type
_entity_poly.pdbx_seq_one_letter_code
_entity_poly.pdbx_strand_id
1 'polypeptide(L)'
;MIDDPNQVTKKQMDAWIKDFDSWDVCDQCCMNLFDKTPMAWEKAVEWTKREKEFEKRAGFALMACLASHDKEALDKKFLALLPAIKREADDDRNYVKKAVNWALRNIGKRNVNLNRKAIETAKEIQKMDPRSAKWIASDAIRELTSQAVQERLQKRGK
;
A
#
# COMPACT_ATOMS: atom_id res chain seq x y z
N MET A 1 8.84 -16.03 -13.92
CA MET A 1 9.86 -15.21 -14.58
C MET A 1 10.49 -14.33 -13.51
N ILE A 2 11.77 -14.52 -13.20
CA ILE A 2 12.50 -13.80 -12.14
C ILE A 2 13.55 -12.95 -12.86
N ASP A 3 13.18 -11.73 -13.21
CA ASP A 3 14.16 -10.73 -13.64
C ASP A 3 15.05 -10.35 -12.43
N ASP A 4 16.21 -9.75 -12.68
CA ASP A 4 17.07 -9.25 -11.61
C ASP A 4 16.56 -7.88 -11.14
N PRO A 5 16.07 -7.73 -9.88
CA PRO A 5 15.55 -6.45 -9.39
C PRO A 5 16.54 -5.28 -9.50
N ASN A 6 17.85 -5.56 -9.51
CA ASN A 6 18.87 -4.52 -9.61
C ASN A 6 19.10 -4.04 -11.05
N GLN A 7 18.64 -4.79 -12.05
CA GLN A 7 18.75 -4.44 -13.47
C GLN A 7 17.45 -3.87 -14.05
N VAL A 8 16.33 -4.02 -13.34
CA VAL A 8 15.04 -3.44 -13.72
C VAL A 8 15.13 -1.91 -13.71
N THR A 9 14.74 -1.30 -14.84
CA THR A 9 14.74 0.16 -14.99
C THR A 9 13.37 0.77 -14.70
N LYS A 10 13.33 2.07 -14.35
CA LYS A 10 12.07 2.83 -14.21
C LYS A 10 11.18 2.72 -15.45
N LYS A 11 11.79 2.81 -16.64
CA LYS A 11 11.09 2.73 -17.93
C LYS A 11 10.49 1.35 -18.16
N GLN A 12 11.20 0.29 -17.75
CA GLN A 12 10.70 -1.08 -17.84
C GLN A 12 9.50 -1.28 -16.90
N MET A 13 9.59 -0.82 -15.65
CA MET A 13 8.45 -0.89 -14.72
C MET A 13 7.24 -0.13 -15.27
N ASP A 14 7.44 1.08 -15.78
CA ASP A 14 6.35 1.88 -16.38
C ASP A 14 5.77 1.26 -17.65
N ALA A 15 6.57 0.50 -18.41
CA ALA A 15 6.06 -0.25 -19.55
C ALA A 15 5.20 -1.43 -19.08
N TRP A 16 5.68 -2.20 -18.11
CA TRP A 16 5.00 -3.39 -17.62
C TRP A 16 3.65 -3.08 -16.98
N ILE A 17 3.55 -2.03 -16.16
CA ILE A 17 2.26 -1.69 -15.53
C ILE A 17 1.18 -1.26 -16.53
N LYS A 18 1.57 -0.79 -17.72
CA LYS A 18 0.62 -0.40 -18.78
C LYS A 18 -0.04 -1.61 -19.42
N ASP A 19 0.63 -2.75 -19.35
CA ASP A 19 0.17 -4.02 -19.92
C ASP A 19 -0.57 -4.88 -18.88
N PHE A 20 -0.67 -4.44 -17.63
CA PHE A 20 -1.45 -5.14 -16.62
C PHE A 20 -2.95 -5.09 -16.95
N ASP A 21 -3.56 -6.27 -17.03
CA ASP A 21 -4.99 -6.49 -17.29
C ASP A 21 -5.70 -7.20 -16.14
N SER A 22 -4.95 -7.61 -15.11
CA SER A 22 -5.45 -8.36 -13.95
C SER A 22 -4.82 -7.87 -12.66
N TRP A 23 -5.63 -7.86 -11.60
CA TRP A 23 -5.19 -7.52 -10.26
C TRP A 23 -4.15 -8.50 -9.72
N ASP A 24 -4.22 -9.78 -10.12
CA ASP A 24 -3.28 -10.82 -9.66
C ASP A 24 -1.90 -10.62 -10.29
N VAL A 25 -1.83 -10.39 -11.61
CA VAL A 25 -0.56 -10.11 -12.31
C VAL A 25 0.11 -8.87 -11.71
N CYS A 26 -0.68 -7.82 -11.46
CA CYS A 26 -0.22 -6.61 -10.79
C CYS A 26 0.40 -6.91 -9.43
N ASP A 27 -0.32 -7.60 -8.55
CA ASP A 27 0.12 -7.88 -7.19
C ASP A 27 1.33 -8.82 -7.16
N GLN A 28 1.35 -9.86 -7.99
CA GLN A 28 2.47 -10.79 -8.12
C GLN A 28 3.72 -10.08 -8.65
N CYS A 29 3.60 -9.19 -9.63
CA CYS A 29 4.74 -8.42 -10.12
C CYS A 29 5.29 -7.46 -9.05
N CYS A 30 4.40 -6.78 -8.33
CA CYS A 30 4.76 -5.93 -7.19
C CYS A 30 5.50 -6.70 -6.10
N MET A 31 4.99 -7.87 -5.70
CA MET A 31 5.47 -8.66 -4.58
C MET A 31 6.74 -9.46 -4.89
N ASN A 32 6.90 -9.91 -6.13
CA ASN A 32 7.99 -10.81 -6.49
C ASN A 32 9.18 -10.09 -7.13
N LEU A 33 8.99 -8.89 -7.67
CA LEU A 33 10.04 -8.14 -8.35
C LEU A 33 10.12 -6.68 -7.93
N PHE A 34 9.05 -5.90 -8.11
CA PHE A 34 9.17 -4.43 -8.04
C PHE A 34 9.54 -3.92 -6.65
N ASP A 35 9.08 -4.55 -5.57
CA ASP A 35 9.41 -4.14 -4.21
C ASP A 35 10.88 -4.31 -3.82
N LYS A 36 11.62 -5.13 -4.57
CA LYS A 36 13.07 -5.34 -4.41
C LYS A 36 13.91 -4.36 -5.25
N THR A 37 13.27 -3.53 -6.08
CA THR A 37 13.98 -2.60 -6.95
C THR A 37 14.40 -1.33 -6.20
N PRO A 38 15.52 -0.67 -6.55
CA PRO A 38 15.95 0.56 -5.90
C PRO A 38 14.95 1.73 -6.00
N MET A 39 14.11 1.72 -7.03
CA MET A 39 13.11 2.75 -7.32
C MET A 39 11.71 2.45 -6.77
N ALA A 40 11.53 1.33 -6.05
CA ALA A 40 10.23 0.87 -5.56
C ALA A 40 9.46 1.96 -4.79
N TRP A 41 10.14 2.64 -3.88
CA TRP A 41 9.54 3.70 -3.05
C TRP A 41 9.07 4.91 -3.85
N GLU A 42 9.86 5.33 -4.86
CA GLU A 42 9.49 6.44 -5.74
C GLU A 42 8.29 6.06 -6.60
N LYS A 43 8.33 4.87 -7.21
CA LYS A 43 7.26 4.35 -8.08
C LYS A 43 5.96 4.10 -7.31
N ALA A 44 6.05 3.62 -6.07
CA ALA A 44 4.88 3.42 -5.22
C ALA A 44 4.07 4.72 -5.07
N VAL A 45 4.72 5.87 -4.92
CA VAL A 45 4.04 7.18 -4.82
C VAL A 45 3.64 7.70 -6.18
N GLU A 46 4.52 7.64 -7.18
CA GLU A 46 4.27 8.14 -8.54
C GLU A 46 2.99 7.51 -9.12
N TRP A 47 2.87 6.18 -9.03
CA TRP A 47 1.80 5.44 -9.67
C TRP A 47 0.43 5.70 -9.05
N THR A 48 0.34 6.13 -7.78
CA THR A 48 -0.95 6.52 -7.17
C THR A 48 -1.68 7.63 -7.90
N LYS A 49 -0.96 8.43 -8.71
CA LYS A 49 -1.52 9.56 -9.48
C LYS A 49 -1.93 9.16 -10.89
N ARG A 50 -1.78 7.89 -11.29
CA ARG A 50 -2.11 7.44 -12.64
C ARG A 50 -3.62 7.30 -12.79
N GLU A 51 -4.13 7.65 -13.96
CA GLU A 51 -5.57 7.55 -14.23
C GLU A 51 -6.02 6.11 -14.46
N LYS A 52 -5.22 5.28 -15.13
CA LYS A 52 -5.56 3.89 -15.43
C LYS A 52 -5.60 3.03 -14.17
N GLU A 53 -6.59 2.14 -14.10
CA GLU A 53 -6.94 1.40 -12.88
C GLU A 53 -5.78 0.54 -12.35
N PHE A 54 -5.17 -0.29 -13.20
CA PHE A 54 -4.09 -1.18 -12.77
C PHE A 54 -2.76 -0.46 -12.57
N GLU A 55 -2.49 0.61 -13.33
CA GLU A 55 -1.34 1.49 -13.05
C GLU A 55 -1.48 2.12 -11.66
N LYS A 56 -2.66 2.65 -11.32
CA LYS A 56 -2.92 3.20 -9.98
C LYS A 56 -2.86 2.14 -8.89
N ARG A 57 -3.48 0.97 -9.13
CA ARG A 57 -3.44 -0.18 -8.22
C ARG A 57 -2.00 -0.58 -7.91
N ALA A 58 -1.13 -0.65 -8.92
CA ALA A 58 0.27 -1.03 -8.76
C ALA A 58 1.01 -0.15 -7.75
N GLY A 59 0.70 1.16 -7.70
CA GLY A 59 1.24 2.05 -6.68
C GLY A 59 0.91 1.59 -5.26
N PHE A 60 -0.36 1.31 -4.98
CA PHE A 60 -0.81 0.88 -3.65
C PHE A 60 -0.42 -0.56 -3.31
N ALA A 61 -0.45 -1.47 -4.29
CA ALA A 61 0.06 -2.82 -4.13
C ALA A 61 1.54 -2.78 -3.74
N LEU A 62 2.35 -1.96 -4.43
CA LEU A 62 3.76 -1.79 -4.13
C LEU A 62 3.99 -1.23 -2.72
N MET A 63 3.17 -0.27 -2.26
CA MET A 63 3.20 0.20 -0.85
C MET A 63 2.95 -0.94 0.15
N ALA A 64 1.98 -1.83 -0.12
CA ALA A 64 1.67 -2.97 0.73
C ALA A 64 2.80 -4.00 0.77
N CYS A 65 3.43 -4.27 -0.38
CA CYS A 65 4.59 -5.15 -0.51
C CYS A 65 5.79 -4.58 0.25
N LEU A 66 6.13 -3.31 0.07
CA LEU A 66 7.18 -2.62 0.83
C LEU A 66 6.92 -2.70 2.34
N ALA A 67 5.67 -2.48 2.78
CA ALA A 67 5.30 -2.61 4.18
C ALA A 67 5.45 -4.05 4.72
N SER A 68 5.38 -5.05 3.85
CA SER A 68 5.56 -6.46 4.22
C SER A 68 7.02 -6.89 4.16
N HIS A 69 7.80 -6.44 3.19
CA HIS A 69 9.11 -7.01 2.87
C HIS A 69 10.31 -6.13 3.23
N ASP A 70 10.21 -4.81 3.13
CA ASP A 70 11.31 -3.91 3.49
C ASP A 70 11.42 -3.80 5.02
N LYS A 71 12.21 -4.67 5.65
CA LYS A 71 12.35 -4.73 7.12
C LYS A 71 13.22 -3.61 7.69
N GLU A 72 14.12 -3.08 6.88
CA GLU A 72 15.11 -2.06 7.28
C GLU A 72 14.57 -0.63 7.14
N ALA A 73 13.53 -0.41 6.33
CA ALA A 73 12.94 0.91 6.20
C ALA A 73 12.42 1.47 7.53
N LEU A 74 12.88 2.69 7.82
CA LEU A 74 12.42 3.49 8.95
C LEU A 74 10.93 3.86 8.81
N ASP A 75 10.25 3.99 9.94
CA ASP A 75 8.85 4.44 10.05
C ASP A 75 8.56 5.68 9.20
N LYS A 76 9.49 6.65 9.17
CA LYS A 76 9.34 7.90 8.42
C LYS A 76 9.03 7.67 6.94
N LYS A 77 9.58 6.63 6.32
CA LYS A 77 9.29 6.30 4.92
C LYS A 77 7.83 5.87 4.74
N PHE A 78 7.31 5.02 5.64
CA PHE A 78 5.91 4.59 5.60
C PHE A 78 4.93 5.71 5.94
N LEU A 79 5.28 6.58 6.89
CA LEU A 79 4.47 7.76 7.23
C LEU A 79 4.30 8.69 6.02
N ALA A 80 5.32 8.82 5.17
CA ALA A 80 5.25 9.61 3.94
C ALA A 80 4.28 9.04 2.89
N LEU A 81 3.85 7.77 3.01
CA LEU A 81 2.87 7.15 2.11
C LEU A 81 1.41 7.42 2.52
N LEU A 82 1.14 7.65 3.81
CA LEU A 82 -0.21 7.85 4.34
C LEU A 82 -0.98 9.01 3.67
N PRO A 83 -0.37 10.16 3.32
CA PRO A 83 -1.05 11.21 2.58
C PRO A 83 -1.56 10.77 1.21
N ALA A 84 -0.83 9.93 0.48
CA ALA A 84 -1.27 9.41 -0.82
C ALA A 84 -2.44 8.43 -0.67
N ILE A 85 -2.43 7.59 0.37
CA ILE A 85 -3.54 6.68 0.69
C ILE A 85 -4.81 7.47 1.00
N LYS A 86 -4.72 8.52 1.82
CA LYS A 86 -5.87 9.38 2.14
C LYS A 86 -6.38 10.10 0.90
N ARG A 87 -5.47 10.65 0.08
CA ARG A 87 -5.81 11.42 -1.12
C ARG A 87 -6.66 10.61 -2.11
N GLU A 88 -6.33 9.33 -2.32
CA GLU A 88 -7.01 8.46 -3.28
C GLU A 88 -8.09 7.56 -2.63
N ALA A 89 -8.49 7.84 -1.39
CA ALA A 89 -9.47 7.02 -0.68
C ALA A 89 -10.90 7.17 -1.22
N ASP A 90 -11.14 8.16 -2.08
CA ASP A 90 -12.41 8.40 -2.77
C ASP A 90 -12.58 7.58 -4.05
N ASP A 91 -11.52 6.93 -4.56
CA ASP A 91 -11.58 6.14 -5.78
C ASP A 91 -12.49 4.91 -5.61
N ASP A 92 -13.66 4.93 -6.26
CA ASP A 92 -14.69 3.90 -6.09
C ASP A 92 -14.41 2.61 -6.88
N ARG A 93 -13.39 2.60 -7.75
CA ARG A 93 -13.01 1.45 -8.56
C ARG A 93 -12.53 0.31 -7.67
N ASN A 94 -13.10 -0.87 -7.89
CA ASN A 94 -12.98 -1.98 -6.95
C ASN A 94 -11.53 -2.42 -6.72
N TYR A 95 -10.71 -2.44 -7.77
CA TYR A 95 -9.32 -2.85 -7.65
C TYR A 95 -8.45 -1.77 -7.00
N VAL A 96 -8.73 -0.50 -7.23
CA VAL A 96 -7.99 0.60 -6.58
C VAL A 96 -8.33 0.65 -5.09
N LYS A 97 -9.61 0.76 -4.71
CA LYS A 97 -10.00 0.89 -3.29
C LYS A 97 -9.53 -0.27 -2.42
N LYS A 98 -9.52 -1.49 -2.97
CA LYS A 98 -8.99 -2.68 -2.28
C LYS A 98 -7.49 -2.57 -2.06
N ALA A 99 -6.73 -2.06 -3.03
CA ALA A 99 -5.30 -1.85 -2.88
C ALA A 99 -4.99 -0.70 -1.91
N VAL A 100 -5.76 0.40 -1.91
CA VAL A 100 -5.64 1.49 -0.94
C VAL A 100 -5.84 0.98 0.49
N ASN A 101 -6.91 0.23 0.74
CA ASN A 101 -7.16 -0.40 2.04
C ASN A 101 -6.06 -1.42 2.40
N TRP A 102 -5.58 -2.20 1.43
CA TRP A 102 -4.50 -3.18 1.65
C TRP A 102 -3.20 -2.48 2.07
N ALA A 103 -2.81 -1.40 1.40
CA ALA A 103 -1.64 -0.59 1.76
C ALA A 103 -1.74 -0.05 3.19
N LEU A 104 -2.88 0.58 3.52
CA LEU A 104 -3.12 1.17 4.84
C LEU A 104 -2.99 0.14 5.97
N ARG A 105 -3.60 -1.03 5.77
CA ARG A 105 -3.55 -2.13 6.75
C ARG A 105 -2.15 -2.71 6.90
N ASN A 106 -1.39 -2.89 5.81
CA ASN A 106 -0.04 -3.44 5.92
C ASN A 106 0.92 -2.47 6.61
N ILE A 107 0.81 -1.17 6.32
CA ILE A 107 1.58 -0.14 7.04
C ILE A 107 1.26 -0.21 8.54
N GLY A 108 -0.02 -0.21 8.91
CA GLY A 108 -0.45 -0.27 10.31
C GLY A 108 -0.12 -1.58 11.04
N LYS A 109 0.26 -2.64 10.32
CA LYS A 109 0.60 -3.95 10.87
C LYS A 109 2.08 -4.12 11.19
N ARG A 110 2.92 -3.15 10.83
CA ARG A 110 4.39 -3.23 10.98
C ARG A 110 4.85 -3.15 12.43
N ASN A 111 4.44 -2.10 13.13
CA ASN A 111 4.80 -1.82 14.51
C ASN A 111 3.74 -0.93 15.19
N VAL A 112 3.88 -0.70 16.49
CA VAL A 112 2.92 0.06 17.31
C VAL A 112 2.77 1.52 16.84
N ASN A 113 3.87 2.18 16.46
CA ASN A 113 3.84 3.57 16.04
C ASN A 113 3.10 3.75 14.70
N LEU A 114 3.42 2.91 13.72
CA LEU A 114 2.73 2.89 12.42
C LEU A 114 1.28 2.43 12.55
N ASN A 115 0.96 1.52 13.48
CA ASN A 115 -0.42 1.13 13.78
C ASN A 115 -1.26 2.33 14.19
N ARG A 116 -0.79 3.09 15.18
CA ARG A 116 -1.45 4.31 15.65
C ARG A 116 -1.66 5.30 14.50
N LYS A 117 -0.61 5.56 13.71
CA LYS A 117 -0.67 6.52 12.59
C LYS A 117 -1.61 6.07 11.47
N ALA A 118 -1.62 4.78 11.13
CA ALA A 118 -2.56 4.23 10.17
C ALA A 118 -4.02 4.31 10.67
N ILE A 119 -4.28 4.08 11.96
CA ILE A 119 -5.63 4.25 12.55
C ILE A 119 -6.05 5.73 12.55
N GLU A 120 -5.14 6.66 12.88
CA GLU A 120 -5.40 8.10 12.77
C GLU A 120 -5.79 8.47 11.33
N THR A 121 -5.01 8.04 10.34
CA THR A 121 -5.32 8.25 8.92
C THR A 121 -6.66 7.61 8.53
N ALA A 122 -6.95 6.40 8.98
CA ALA A 122 -8.22 5.74 8.71
C ALA A 122 -9.41 6.53 9.29
N LYS A 123 -9.28 7.09 10.50
CA LYS A 123 -10.31 7.95 11.11
C LYS A 123 -10.51 9.25 10.34
N GLU A 124 -9.46 9.81 9.75
CA GLU A 124 -9.59 10.96 8.85
C GLU A 124 -10.31 10.60 7.56
N ILE A 125 -9.97 9.46 6.94
CA ILE A 125 -10.64 8.94 5.74
C ILE A 125 -12.13 8.67 6.03
N GLN A 126 -12.45 8.18 7.23
CA GLN A 126 -13.83 7.87 7.62
C GLN A 126 -14.77 9.09 7.59
N LYS A 127 -14.20 10.31 7.75
CA LYS A 127 -14.95 11.57 7.71
C LYS A 127 -15.23 12.05 6.29
N MET A 128 -14.66 11.41 5.27
CA MET A 128 -14.93 11.72 3.87
C MET A 128 -16.29 11.13 3.46
N ASP A 129 -16.99 11.81 2.55
CA ASP A 129 -18.32 11.39 2.08
C ASP A 129 -18.36 10.09 1.25
N PRO A 130 -17.38 9.81 0.36
CA PRO A 130 -17.43 8.67 -0.56
C PRO A 130 -17.59 7.32 0.13
N ARG A 131 -18.30 6.40 -0.55
CA ARG A 131 -18.54 5.04 -0.03
C ARG A 131 -17.25 4.23 0.04
N SER A 132 -16.38 4.35 -0.95
CA SER A 132 -14.99 3.85 -0.94
C SER A 132 -14.26 4.22 0.35
N ALA A 133 -14.21 5.52 0.68
CA ALA A 133 -13.53 6.03 1.86
C ALA A 133 -14.07 5.42 3.15
N LYS A 134 -15.40 5.43 3.33
CA LYS A 134 -16.05 4.84 4.51
C LYS A 134 -15.74 3.34 4.66
N TRP A 135 -15.73 2.60 3.55
CA TRP A 135 -15.40 1.18 3.54
C TRP A 135 -13.92 0.93 3.88
N ILE A 136 -13.00 1.65 3.24
CA ILE A 136 -11.55 1.57 3.47
C ILE A 136 -11.25 1.80 4.95
N ALA A 137 -11.80 2.89 5.51
CA ALA A 137 -11.58 3.29 6.88
C ALA A 137 -12.14 2.27 7.89
N SER A 138 -13.40 1.86 7.72
CA SER A 138 -14.06 0.96 8.65
C SER A 138 -13.38 -0.41 8.70
N ASP A 139 -12.99 -0.95 7.54
CA ASP A 139 -12.27 -2.22 7.49
C ASP A 139 -10.86 -2.11 8.08
N ALA A 140 -10.12 -1.05 7.75
CA ALA A 140 -8.78 -0.83 8.28
C ALA A 140 -8.78 -0.66 9.80
N ILE A 141 -9.70 0.15 10.35
CA ILE A 141 -9.84 0.33 11.80
C ILE A 141 -10.15 -1.01 12.46
N ARG A 142 -11.18 -1.72 11.99
CA ARG A 142 -11.61 -3.01 12.54
C ARG A 142 -10.44 -4.01 12.64
N GLU A 143 -9.66 -4.15 11.57
CA GLU A 143 -8.54 -5.08 11.57
C GLU A 143 -7.36 -4.60 12.41
N LEU A 144 -6.98 -3.32 12.29
CA LEU A 144 -5.82 -2.77 12.99
C LEU A 144 -6.02 -2.71 14.51
N THR A 145 -7.26 -2.59 14.98
CA THR A 145 -7.61 -2.65 16.42
C THR A 145 -7.97 -4.05 16.90
N SER A 146 -7.96 -5.06 16.03
CA SER A 146 -8.29 -6.43 16.43
C SER A 146 -7.31 -6.96 17.47
N GLN A 147 -7.81 -7.79 18.39
CA GLN A 147 -6.98 -8.43 19.42
C GLN A 147 -5.76 -9.14 18.81
N ALA A 148 -5.96 -9.89 17.73
CA ALA A 148 -4.89 -10.62 17.06
C ALA A 148 -3.77 -9.69 16.55
N VAL A 149 -4.10 -8.54 15.97
CA VAL A 149 -3.09 -7.56 15.52
C VAL A 149 -2.42 -6.90 16.71
N GLN A 150 -3.19 -6.47 17.71
CA GLN A 150 -2.66 -5.78 18.89
C GLN A 150 -1.70 -6.66 19.69
N GLU A 151 -2.06 -7.92 19.96
CA GLU A 151 -1.18 -8.88 20.63
C GLU A 151 0.12 -9.13 19.85
N ARG A 152 0.03 -9.28 18.52
CA ARG A 152 1.21 -9.47 17.67
C ARG A 152 2.16 -8.28 17.72
N LEU A 153 1.61 -7.06 17.74
CA LEU A 153 2.39 -5.83 17.80
C LEU A 153 3.07 -5.65 19.16
N GLN A 154 2.36 -5.97 20.26
CA GLN A 154 2.93 -5.93 21.61
C GLN A 154 4.07 -6.94 21.78
N LYS A 155 3.95 -8.15 21.21
CA LYS A 155 5.03 -9.16 21.25
C LYS A 155 6.29 -8.74 20.49
N ARG A 156 6.18 -7.91 19.45
CA ARG A 156 7.31 -7.42 18.65
C ARG A 156 7.97 -6.16 19.21
N GLY A 157 7.27 -5.45 20.10
CA GLY A 157 7.79 -4.25 20.76
C GLY A 157 8.46 -4.53 22.10
N LYS A 158 8.41 -5.78 22.58
CA LYS A 158 9.25 -6.29 23.67
C LYS A 158 10.53 -6.88 23.08
#